data_AF-A0AAV0EWB4-F1
#
_entry.id   AF-A0AAV0EWB4-F1
#
_cell.length_a   1.000
_cell.length_b   1.000
_cell.length_c   1.000
_cell.angle_alpha   90.00
_cell.angle_beta   90.00
_cell.angle_gamma   90.00
#
_symmetry.space_group_name_H-M   'P 1'
#
loop_
_entity.id
_entity.type
_entity.pdbx_description
1 polymer ?
#
loop_
_entity_poly.entity_id
_entity_poly.type
_entity_poly.pdbx_seq_one_letter_code
_entity_poly.pdbx_strand_id
1 'polypeptide(L)'
;MEVVKISLGQKWDRSSILVPSLYRTLSTLGSQILKSPSLVSLDHPDDWSQSHAVRHPGGSASPSQKRSAKQLKRICVESIDIYNSFSFYVFVKEKETARIIDGKSVAEEIRLGIANEVSQMKESIGRVPSLGVILVGQRRDSLAYVRNKITACKEVGFKFSLNHLSENCREDEICDKLSRLNEDPSVHGILVQLPLPQNLDNEKILNMLSIEKDVDGFHPQNMGNLAIQGKEPLFIPCTPKGCIELLLRSDVEIMGKKAVMIGRSNIVGLPMFLLLQRHHATVTIVHAFSNNPDVVAREADILIAAAGVPNLVRGSWLKPGAVVVDVGTNPIEDEESEHGYRLIGDVCFEEAVRVASAITPVPGGVGPMTVAMLLFNTLQAAKRVLRFP
;
A
#
# COMPACT_ATOMS: atom_id res chain seq x y z
N MET A 1 5.42 -27.01 -0.04
CA MET A 1 5.37 -28.00 -1.15
C MET A 1 4.95 -29.34 -0.57
N GLU A 2 3.69 -29.74 -0.76
CA GLU A 2 3.23 -31.09 -0.42
C GLU A 2 3.08 -31.92 -1.70
N VAL A 3 3.54 -33.16 -1.64
CA VAL A 3 3.48 -34.11 -2.74
C VAL A 3 2.38 -35.12 -2.42
N VAL A 4 1.24 -35.03 -3.11
CA VAL A 4 0.14 -35.99 -2.95
C VAL A 4 0.24 -37.05 -4.03
N LYS A 5 0.43 -38.32 -3.62
CA LYS A 5 0.48 -39.47 -4.52
C LYS A 5 -0.94 -40.01 -4.72
N ILE A 6 -1.44 -39.98 -5.96
CA ILE A 6 -2.74 -40.56 -6.32
C ILE A 6 -2.49 -41.83 -7.12
N SER A 7 -3.04 -42.96 -6.64
CA SER A 7 -3.00 -44.26 -7.34
C SER A 7 -4.43 -44.61 -7.77
N LEU A 8 -4.63 -44.89 -9.06
CA LEU A 8 -5.93 -45.32 -9.59
C LEU A 8 -6.15 -46.80 -9.28
N GLY A 9 -7.29 -47.14 -8.64
CA GLY A 9 -7.73 -48.53 -8.42
C GLY A 9 -7.90 -48.99 -6.97
N GLN A 10 -7.65 -48.15 -5.95
CA GLN A 10 -7.92 -48.50 -4.55
C GLN A 10 -9.13 -47.74 -3.99
N LYS A 11 -9.97 -48.44 -3.20
CA LYS A 11 -10.99 -47.82 -2.33
C LYS A 11 -10.28 -47.09 -1.19
N TRP A 12 -10.61 -45.81 -0.99
CA TRP A 12 -10.03 -44.97 0.06
C TRP A 12 -10.87 -45.05 1.33
N ASP A 13 -10.23 -45.31 2.48
CA ASP A 13 -10.86 -45.26 3.80
C ASP A 13 -10.88 -43.82 4.35
N ARG A 14 -11.97 -43.45 5.02
CA ARG A 14 -12.28 -42.09 5.50
C ARG A 14 -11.37 -41.62 6.65
N SER A 15 -10.59 -42.52 7.24
CA SER A 15 -9.83 -42.28 8.47
C SER A 15 -8.43 -41.68 8.25
N SER A 16 -7.93 -41.63 7.00
CA SER A 16 -6.53 -41.30 6.68
C SER A 16 -6.32 -39.96 5.94
N ILE A 17 -7.25 -39.00 6.01
CA ILE A 17 -7.09 -37.68 5.38
C ILE A 17 -7.27 -36.57 6.43
N LEU A 18 -6.16 -35.96 6.84
CA LEU A 18 -6.17 -34.64 7.45
C LEU A 18 -6.48 -33.63 6.34
N VAL A 19 -7.51 -32.80 6.53
CA VAL A 19 -8.05 -31.77 5.61
C VAL A 19 -9.22 -32.25 4.70
N PRO A 20 -10.48 -32.18 5.18
CA PRO A 20 -11.70 -32.55 4.44
C PRO A 20 -11.97 -31.81 3.12
N SER A 21 -11.35 -30.65 2.87
CA SER A 21 -11.57 -29.85 1.65
C SER A 21 -10.88 -30.42 0.42
N LEU A 22 -9.78 -31.19 0.58
CA LEU A 22 -9.02 -31.77 -0.53
C LEU A 22 -9.79 -32.90 -1.25
N TYR A 23 -10.62 -33.65 -0.51
CA TYR A 23 -11.40 -34.76 -1.06
C TYR A 23 -12.53 -34.31 -2.00
N ARG A 24 -13.20 -33.19 -1.70
CA ARG A 24 -14.25 -32.64 -2.60
C ARG A 24 -13.65 -32.20 -3.94
N THR A 25 -12.51 -31.53 -3.92
CA THR A 25 -11.86 -31.02 -5.14
C THR A 25 -11.32 -32.18 -6.00
N LEU A 26 -10.68 -33.18 -5.39
CA LEU A 26 -10.13 -34.33 -6.11
C LEU A 26 -11.20 -35.30 -6.61
N SER A 27 -12.30 -35.52 -5.89
CA SER A 27 -13.42 -36.34 -6.39
C SER A 27 -14.20 -35.67 -7.53
N THR A 28 -14.29 -34.34 -7.52
CA THR A 28 -14.93 -33.57 -8.61
C THR A 28 -14.06 -33.54 -9.86
N LEU A 29 -12.73 -33.38 -9.73
CA LEU A 29 -11.81 -33.48 -10.87
C LEU A 29 -11.72 -34.89 -11.46
N GLY A 30 -11.63 -35.92 -10.60
CA GLY A 30 -11.58 -37.32 -11.04
C GLY A 30 -12.84 -37.75 -11.79
N SER A 31 -14.01 -37.22 -11.42
CA SER A 31 -15.28 -37.52 -12.09
C SER A 31 -15.51 -36.71 -13.38
N GLN A 32 -14.85 -35.57 -13.56
CA GLN A 32 -14.89 -34.79 -14.81
C GLN A 32 -13.93 -35.32 -15.89
N ILE A 33 -12.75 -35.80 -15.50
CA ILE A 33 -11.75 -36.38 -16.43
C ILE A 33 -12.27 -37.68 -17.07
N LEU A 34 -13.12 -38.43 -16.37
CA LEU A 34 -13.72 -39.68 -16.88
C LEU A 34 -14.87 -39.45 -17.89
N LYS A 35 -15.32 -38.21 -18.15
CA LYS A 35 -16.58 -37.95 -18.88
C LYS A 35 -16.46 -37.20 -20.22
N SER A 36 -15.29 -36.73 -20.66
CA SER A 36 -15.21 -35.86 -21.86
C SER A 36 -13.90 -36.05 -22.67
N PRO A 37 -13.90 -36.79 -23.80
CA PRO A 37 -12.69 -36.98 -24.61
C PRO A 37 -12.38 -35.88 -25.65
N SER A 38 -13.05 -34.72 -25.63
CA SER A 38 -13.08 -33.81 -26.79
C SER A 38 -12.66 -32.36 -26.54
N LEU A 39 -11.59 -32.10 -25.78
CA LEU A 39 -11.08 -30.74 -25.56
C LEU A 39 -9.57 -30.61 -25.77
N VAL A 40 -9.08 -30.67 -27.02
CA VAL A 40 -7.81 -30.00 -27.42
C VAL A 40 -7.85 -29.66 -28.92
N SER A 41 -7.62 -28.38 -29.27
CA SER A 41 -7.31 -27.91 -30.64
C SER A 41 -5.80 -27.77 -30.84
N LEU A 42 -5.31 -28.06 -32.05
CA LEU A 42 -3.91 -27.94 -32.45
C LEU A 42 -3.67 -26.68 -33.28
N ASP A 43 -2.58 -25.96 -33.02
CA ASP A 43 -1.96 -25.01 -33.95
C ASP A 43 -0.42 -25.09 -33.86
N HIS A 44 0.23 -25.19 -35.03
CA HIS A 44 1.68 -25.19 -35.28
C HIS A 44 2.21 -23.75 -35.49
N PRO A 45 3.54 -23.48 -35.33
CA PRO A 45 4.38 -23.27 -36.53
C PRO A 45 5.91 -23.58 -36.41
N ASP A 46 6.47 -24.05 -37.54
CA ASP A 46 7.70 -23.70 -38.31
C ASP A 46 9.09 -23.41 -37.67
N ASP A 47 10.02 -24.34 -37.95
CA ASP A 47 11.24 -24.22 -38.81
C ASP A 47 12.56 -23.48 -38.38
N TRP A 48 13.69 -24.00 -38.92
CA TRP A 48 15.13 -23.61 -38.87
C TRP A 48 15.97 -24.05 -37.63
N SER A 49 17.17 -24.65 -37.72
CA SER A 49 18.16 -24.80 -38.79
C SER A 49 19.22 -25.89 -38.48
N GLN A 50 19.62 -26.60 -39.54
CA GLN A 50 20.94 -27.17 -39.89
C GLN A 50 21.99 -27.52 -38.80
N SER A 51 22.45 -28.78 -38.79
CA SER A 51 23.80 -29.14 -39.28
C SER A 51 24.05 -30.66 -39.29
N HIS A 52 24.92 -31.04 -40.22
CA HIS A 52 25.10 -32.37 -40.77
C HIS A 52 25.71 -33.42 -39.85
N ALA A 53 25.32 -34.66 -40.13
CA ALA A 53 25.91 -35.92 -39.70
C ALA A 53 27.41 -36.04 -40.01
N VAL A 54 28.12 -36.96 -39.32
CA VAL A 54 28.69 -38.19 -39.91
C VAL A 54 29.69 -38.90 -38.95
N ARG A 55 29.41 -40.19 -38.71
CA ARG A 55 30.28 -41.36 -38.40
C ARG A 55 30.81 -41.69 -36.98
N HIS A 56 30.28 -42.80 -36.46
CA HIS A 56 30.92 -43.87 -35.67
C HIS A 56 32.10 -44.54 -36.43
N PRO A 57 32.99 -45.38 -35.82
CA PRO A 57 32.73 -46.24 -34.65
C PRO A 57 33.88 -46.48 -33.62
N GLY A 58 33.49 -47.00 -32.46
CA GLY A 58 34.28 -48.00 -31.71
C GLY A 58 35.13 -47.49 -30.55
N GLY A 59 34.75 -47.85 -29.32
CA GLY A 59 35.63 -47.71 -28.14
C GLY A 59 34.90 -47.66 -26.81
N SER A 60 34.91 -48.78 -26.09
CA SER A 60 34.35 -49.05 -24.76
C SER A 60 34.98 -48.23 -23.61
N ALA A 61 34.17 -47.80 -22.63
CA ALA A 61 34.38 -47.96 -21.18
C ALA A 61 33.38 -47.12 -20.34
N SER A 62 33.06 -47.62 -19.17
CA SER A 62 32.05 -47.14 -18.19
C SER A 62 32.59 -46.08 -17.20
N PRO A 63 31.89 -45.73 -16.09
CA PRO A 63 31.17 -44.47 -15.91
C PRO A 63 31.77 -43.54 -14.85
N SER A 64 31.51 -42.23 -14.93
CA SER A 64 31.07 -41.37 -13.80
C SER A 64 31.17 -39.86 -14.10
N GLN A 65 30.32 -39.12 -13.39
CA GLN A 65 30.37 -37.67 -13.08
C GLN A 65 29.56 -36.68 -13.96
N LYS A 66 28.33 -36.43 -13.47
CA LYS A 66 27.69 -35.12 -13.20
C LYS A 66 28.01 -33.92 -14.13
N ARG A 67 26.98 -33.34 -14.77
CA ARG A 67 26.34 -32.05 -14.39
C ARG A 67 25.30 -31.54 -15.41
N SER A 68 24.25 -30.92 -14.85
CA SER A 68 23.49 -29.75 -15.32
C SER A 68 22.36 -29.89 -16.37
N ALA A 69 21.15 -29.80 -15.82
CA ALA A 69 19.86 -29.31 -16.32
C ALA A 69 19.85 -28.25 -17.45
N LYS A 70 18.86 -28.36 -18.37
CA LYS A 70 17.66 -27.49 -18.53
C LYS A 70 17.16 -27.50 -19.98
N GLN A 71 15.96 -28.03 -20.22
CA GLN A 71 14.90 -27.40 -21.05
C GLN A 71 13.67 -28.31 -21.09
N LEU A 72 12.61 -27.93 -20.36
CA LEU A 72 11.27 -28.49 -20.53
C LEU A 72 10.42 -27.44 -21.24
N LYS A 73 10.17 -27.65 -22.54
CA LYS A 73 9.05 -27.06 -23.28
C LYS A 73 8.09 -28.20 -23.64
N ARG A 74 6.80 -27.95 -23.36
CA ARG A 74 5.55 -28.65 -23.75
C ARG A 74 5.65 -30.04 -24.39
N ILE A 75 4.93 -31.01 -23.83
CA ILE A 75 4.54 -32.27 -24.50
C ILE A 75 3.02 -32.25 -24.74
N CYS A 76 2.63 -32.38 -26.01
CA CYS A 76 1.29 -32.78 -26.47
C CYS A 76 1.01 -34.23 -26.08
N VAL A 77 -0.22 -34.55 -25.72
CA VAL A 77 -0.66 -35.92 -25.42
C VAL A 77 -1.28 -36.52 -26.69
N GLU A 78 -0.59 -37.45 -27.34
CA GLU A 78 -1.18 -38.35 -28.35
C GLU A 78 -1.33 -39.76 -27.72
N SER A 79 -2.57 -40.27 -27.76
CA SER A 79 -3.02 -41.66 -27.55
C SER A 79 -2.48 -42.47 -26.34
N ILE A 80 -3.39 -42.88 -25.46
CA ILE A 80 -3.14 -43.80 -24.34
C ILE A 80 -3.38 -45.23 -24.80
N ASP A 81 -2.32 -46.05 -24.82
CA ASP A 81 -2.43 -47.51 -24.68
C ASP A 81 -2.16 -47.89 -23.22
N ILE A 82 -3.12 -48.61 -22.64
CA ILE A 82 -3.20 -48.95 -21.22
C ILE A 82 -2.31 -50.16 -20.96
N TYR A 83 -1.16 -50.01 -20.28
CA TYR A 83 -0.56 -51.01 -19.39
C TYR A 83 0.63 -50.41 -18.62
N ASN A 84 0.35 -49.87 -17.43
CA ASN A 84 1.20 -49.87 -16.21
C ASN A 84 0.79 -48.73 -15.28
N SER A 85 0.82 -49.00 -13.97
CA SER A 85 0.52 -48.07 -12.89
C SER A 85 1.28 -46.74 -13.05
N PHE A 86 0.59 -45.69 -13.52
CA PHE A 86 1.11 -44.31 -13.46
C PHE A 86 0.73 -43.67 -12.12
N SER A 87 1.76 -43.29 -11.34
CA SER A 87 1.57 -42.36 -10.22
C SER A 87 1.61 -40.94 -10.76
N PHE A 88 0.51 -40.20 -10.61
CA PHE A 88 0.49 -38.76 -10.89
C PHE A 88 0.86 -38.00 -9.62
N TYR A 89 1.81 -37.07 -9.76
CA TYR A 89 2.16 -36.12 -8.71
C TYR A 89 1.46 -34.79 -9.04
N VAL A 90 0.45 -34.44 -8.24
CA VAL A 90 -0.16 -33.11 -8.31
C VAL A 90 0.65 -32.20 -7.39
N PHE A 91 1.36 -31.24 -7.99
CA PHE A 91 2.02 -30.18 -7.24
C PHE A 91 0.98 -29.14 -6.86
N VAL A 92 0.52 -29.17 -5.61
CA VAL A 92 -0.27 -28.07 -5.05
C VAL A 92 0.73 -26.98 -4.67
N LYS A 93 0.81 -25.92 -5.49
CA LYS A 93 1.50 -24.70 -5.10
C LYS A 93 0.64 -24.04 -4.02
N GLU A 94 1.14 -23.94 -2.79
CA GLU A 94 0.51 -23.11 -1.78
C GLU A 94 0.31 -21.72 -2.38
N LYS A 95 -0.91 -21.20 -2.23
CA LYS A 95 -1.25 -19.89 -2.76
C LYS A 95 -0.54 -18.87 -1.88
N GLU A 96 0.65 -18.43 -2.29
CA GLU A 96 1.36 -17.35 -1.63
C GLU A 96 0.44 -16.12 -1.58
N THR A 97 0.04 -15.74 -0.37
CA THR A 97 -0.69 -14.51 -0.11
C THR A 97 0.32 -13.36 0.01
N ALA A 98 -0.05 -12.18 -0.44
CA ALA A 98 0.77 -10.99 -0.36
C ALA A 98 1.29 -10.75 1.07
N ARG A 99 2.53 -10.29 1.20
CA ARG A 99 3.08 -9.82 2.48
C ARG A 99 2.31 -8.58 2.95
N ILE A 100 1.90 -8.56 4.21
CA ILE A 100 1.22 -7.39 4.78
C ILE A 100 2.26 -6.34 5.16
N ILE A 101 2.09 -5.12 4.65
CA ILE A 101 2.87 -3.95 5.06
C ILE A 101 2.17 -3.34 6.28
N ASP A 102 2.69 -3.66 7.47
CA ASP A 102 2.14 -3.24 8.76
C ASP A 102 2.54 -1.79 9.07
N GLY A 103 1.70 -0.84 8.64
CA GLY A 103 1.93 0.57 8.90
C GLY A 103 1.71 0.99 10.36
N LYS A 104 1.00 0.19 11.16
CA LYS A 104 0.87 0.44 12.60
C LYS A 104 2.20 0.23 13.30
N SER A 105 2.87 -0.90 13.02
CA SER A 105 4.19 -1.20 13.57
C SER A 105 5.22 -0.15 13.13
N VAL A 106 5.26 0.20 11.84
CA VAL A 106 6.20 1.22 11.34
C VAL A 106 5.93 2.58 11.98
N ALA A 107 4.66 2.98 12.12
CA ALA A 107 4.31 4.25 12.76
C ALA A 107 4.72 4.28 14.24
N GLU A 108 4.63 3.15 14.95
CA GLU A 108 5.06 3.04 16.35
C GLU A 108 6.56 3.24 16.50
N GLU A 109 7.37 2.59 15.66
CA GLU A 109 8.83 2.79 15.64
C GLU A 109 9.20 4.26 15.43
N ILE A 110 8.54 4.94 14.49
CA ILE A 110 8.77 6.36 14.21
C ILE A 110 8.37 7.23 15.41
N ARG A 111 7.23 6.94 16.07
CA ARG A 111 6.81 7.68 17.27
C ARG A 111 7.79 7.50 18.42
N LEU A 112 8.36 6.30 18.61
CA LEU A 112 9.41 6.06 19.60
C LEU A 112 10.66 6.90 19.32
N GLY A 113 11.10 6.97 18.06
CA GLY A 113 12.20 7.85 17.65
C GLY A 113 11.92 9.32 17.97
N ILE A 114 10.73 9.80 17.65
CA ILE A 114 10.29 11.18 17.96
C ILE A 114 10.28 11.42 19.47
N ALA A 115 9.73 10.50 20.27
CA ALA A 115 9.68 10.63 21.73
C ALA A 115 11.07 10.74 22.37
N ASN A 116 12.04 10.00 21.82
CA ASN A 116 13.44 10.08 22.24
C ASN A 116 14.05 11.46 21.91
N GLU A 117 13.87 11.96 20.68
CA GLU A 117 14.34 13.30 20.30
C GLU A 117 13.68 14.41 21.15
N VAL A 118 12.38 14.29 21.46
CA VAL A 118 11.68 15.27 22.31
C VAL A 118 12.21 15.26 23.73
N SER A 119 12.51 14.07 24.27
CA SER A 119 13.11 13.94 25.60
C SER A 119 14.46 14.64 25.66
N GLN A 120 15.32 14.41 24.66
CA GLN A 120 16.61 15.10 24.53
C GLN A 120 16.44 16.62 24.40
N MET A 121 15.46 17.09 23.61
CA MET A 121 15.20 18.52 23.45
C MET A 121 14.71 19.15 24.76
N LYS A 122 13.87 18.44 25.52
CA LYS A 122 13.39 18.88 26.84
C LYS A 122 14.53 18.98 27.85
N GLU A 123 15.42 18.00 27.90
CA GLU A 123 16.57 17.98 28.81
C GLU A 123 17.61 19.05 28.49
N SER A 124 17.88 19.26 27.20
CA SER A 124 18.92 20.19 26.73
C SER A 124 18.50 21.66 26.75
N ILE A 125 17.28 21.98 26.32
CA ILE A 125 16.81 23.37 26.17
C ILE A 125 15.52 23.69 26.93
N GLY A 126 14.94 22.73 27.65
CA GLY A 126 13.71 22.95 28.44
C GLY A 126 12.45 23.21 27.60
N ARG A 127 12.50 22.94 26.29
CA ARG A 127 11.41 23.18 25.33
C ARG A 127 11.02 21.87 24.63
N VAL A 128 9.75 21.79 24.23
CA VAL A 128 9.19 20.65 23.49
C VAL A 128 8.38 21.17 22.30
N PRO A 129 8.17 20.37 21.23
CA PRO A 129 7.33 20.76 20.12
C PRO A 129 5.88 21.00 20.56
N SER A 130 5.14 21.76 19.76
CA SER A 130 3.78 22.19 20.07
C SER A 130 2.95 22.22 18.80
N LEU A 131 1.81 21.52 18.82
CA LEU A 131 0.87 21.43 17.71
C LEU A 131 -0.44 22.14 18.06
N GLY A 132 -0.81 23.15 17.27
CA GLY A 132 -2.13 23.77 17.29
C GLY A 132 -3.06 23.10 16.27
N VAL A 133 -4.29 22.79 16.66
CA VAL A 133 -5.29 22.20 15.77
C VAL A 133 -6.53 23.07 15.72
N ILE A 134 -7.00 23.38 14.51
CA ILE A 134 -8.33 23.92 14.25
C ILE A 134 -9.26 22.76 13.86
N LEU A 135 -10.36 22.62 14.59
CA LEU A 135 -11.44 21.69 14.27
C LEU A 135 -12.74 22.47 14.16
N VAL A 136 -13.50 22.25 13.08
CA VAL A 136 -14.80 22.91 12.86
C VAL A 136 -15.90 21.85 12.82
N GLY A 137 -16.97 22.05 13.60
CA GLY A 137 -18.15 21.19 13.62
C GLY A 137 -17.99 19.89 14.42
N GLN A 138 -18.91 18.94 14.25
CA GLN A 138 -19.04 17.75 15.11
C GLN A 138 -19.01 16.42 14.35
N ARG A 139 -18.39 16.42 13.16
CA ARG A 139 -18.22 15.22 12.34
C ARG A 139 -17.49 14.12 13.13
N ARG A 140 -18.11 12.94 13.24
CA ARG A 140 -17.64 11.81 14.08
C ARG A 140 -16.25 11.32 13.68
N ASP A 141 -16.03 11.18 12.37
CA ASP A 141 -14.74 10.79 11.78
C ASP A 141 -13.65 11.82 12.11
N SER A 142 -13.90 13.11 11.89
CA SER A 142 -12.96 14.19 12.23
C SER A 142 -12.62 14.21 13.73
N LEU A 143 -13.61 14.03 14.60
CA LEU A 143 -13.40 13.96 16.06
C LEU A 143 -12.52 12.77 16.45
N ALA A 144 -12.75 11.59 15.86
CA ALA A 144 -11.92 10.41 16.11
C ALA A 144 -10.47 10.64 15.66
N TYR A 145 -10.26 11.22 14.46
CA TYR A 145 -8.92 11.56 13.97
C TYR A 145 -8.20 12.57 14.87
N VAL A 146 -8.89 13.61 15.34
CA VAL A 146 -8.30 14.60 16.26
C VAL A 146 -7.96 13.97 17.61
N ARG A 147 -8.82 13.10 18.16
CA ARG A 147 -8.51 12.35 19.39
C ARG A 147 -7.26 11.49 19.25
N ASN A 148 -7.10 10.81 18.12
CA ASN A 148 -5.90 10.02 17.84
C ASN A 148 -4.65 10.90 17.77
N LYS A 149 -4.73 12.07 17.13
CA LYS A 149 -3.63 13.06 17.08
C LYS A 149 -3.28 13.60 18.47
N ILE A 150 -4.27 13.92 19.30
CA ILE A 150 -4.06 14.34 20.71
C ILE A 150 -3.30 13.26 21.48
N THR A 151 -3.74 12.01 21.34
CA THR A 151 -3.14 10.86 22.04
C THR A 151 -1.70 10.68 21.59
N ALA A 152 -1.44 10.67 20.28
CA ALA A 152 -0.10 10.55 19.73
C ALA A 152 0.83 11.71 20.15
N CYS A 153 0.32 12.96 20.21
CA CYS A 153 1.10 14.09 20.75
C CYS A 153 1.49 13.88 22.21
N LYS A 154 0.58 13.37 23.05
CA LYS A 154 0.88 13.07 24.45
C LYS A 154 1.92 11.97 24.58
N GLU A 155 1.81 10.90 23.79
CA GLU A 155 2.75 9.78 23.77
C GLU A 155 4.19 10.25 23.49
N VAL A 156 4.38 11.18 22.55
CA VAL A 156 5.71 11.68 22.19
C VAL A 156 6.17 12.90 22.99
N GLY A 157 5.38 13.37 23.97
CA GLY A 157 5.73 14.50 24.83
C GLY A 157 5.56 15.90 24.22
N PHE A 158 4.74 16.04 23.17
CA PHE A 158 4.40 17.33 22.59
C PHE A 158 3.40 18.11 23.46
N LYS A 159 3.43 19.43 23.34
CA LYS A 159 2.30 20.29 23.71
C LYS A 159 1.23 20.24 22.61
N PHE A 160 -0.03 20.38 23.02
CA PHE A 160 -1.16 20.35 22.10
C PHE A 160 -2.19 21.41 22.48
N SER A 161 -2.74 22.10 21.48
CA SER A 161 -3.83 23.07 21.65
C SER A 161 -4.96 22.78 20.68
N LEU A 162 -6.18 22.53 21.20
CA LEU A 162 -7.38 22.35 20.39
C LEU A 162 -8.18 23.65 20.32
N ASN A 163 -8.43 24.14 19.11
CA ASN A 163 -9.36 25.22 18.84
C ASN A 163 -10.58 24.62 18.14
N HIS A 164 -11.58 24.22 18.92
CA HIS A 164 -12.82 23.65 18.42
C HIS A 164 -13.84 24.76 18.18
N LEU A 165 -14.24 24.95 16.92
CA LEU A 165 -15.21 25.94 16.47
C LEU A 165 -16.53 25.26 16.09
N SER A 166 -17.62 26.03 16.19
CA SER A 166 -18.96 25.60 15.76
C SER A 166 -18.99 25.31 14.26
N GLU A 167 -19.87 24.40 13.82
CA GLU A 167 -20.12 24.17 12.39
C GLU A 167 -20.62 25.41 11.66
N ASN A 168 -21.29 26.31 12.39
CA ASN A 168 -21.81 27.58 11.88
C ASN A 168 -20.85 28.75 12.10
N CYS A 169 -19.58 28.48 12.46
CA CYS A 169 -18.62 29.57 12.65
C CYS A 169 -18.42 30.34 11.35
N ARG A 170 -18.22 31.64 11.48
CA ARG A 170 -17.86 32.48 10.36
C ARG A 170 -16.40 32.26 9.99
N GLU A 171 -16.07 32.54 8.73
CA GLU A 171 -14.71 32.38 8.22
C GLU A 171 -13.71 33.29 8.94
N ASP A 172 -14.13 34.50 9.32
CA ASP A 172 -13.31 35.45 10.09
C ASP A 172 -12.90 34.89 11.47
N GLU A 173 -13.76 34.12 12.13
CA GLU A 173 -13.43 33.44 13.40
C GLU A 173 -12.30 32.42 13.22
N ILE A 174 -12.31 31.66 12.12
CA ILE A 174 -11.23 30.72 11.79
C ILE A 174 -9.95 31.48 11.50
N CYS A 175 -10.07 32.57 10.72
CA CYS A 175 -8.97 33.42 10.33
C CYS A 175 -8.26 34.02 11.55
N ASP A 176 -9.01 34.55 12.51
CA ASP A 176 -8.47 35.12 13.74
C ASP A 176 -7.73 34.08 14.59
N LYS A 177 -8.24 32.84 14.65
CA LYS A 177 -7.57 31.74 15.36
C LYS A 177 -6.27 31.35 14.66
N LEU A 178 -6.27 31.24 13.34
CA LEU A 178 -5.08 30.95 12.56
C LEU A 178 -4.01 32.02 12.71
N SER A 179 -4.38 33.31 12.63
CA SER A 179 -3.46 34.43 12.82
C SER A 179 -2.78 34.38 14.20
N ARG A 180 -3.55 34.13 15.27
CA ARG A 180 -2.97 33.98 16.62
C ARG A 180 -2.00 32.81 16.72
N LEU A 181 -2.33 31.66 16.11
CA LEU A 181 -1.44 30.50 16.09
C LEU A 181 -0.18 30.74 15.26
N ASN A 182 -0.29 31.47 14.15
CA ASN A 182 0.84 31.86 13.31
C ASN A 182 1.80 32.78 14.09
N GLU A 183 1.28 33.73 14.86
CA GLU A 183 2.07 34.69 15.62
C GLU A 183 2.64 34.12 16.93
N ASP A 184 2.03 33.08 17.51
CA ASP A 184 2.48 32.49 18.77
C ASP A 184 3.81 31.72 18.62
N PRO A 185 4.93 32.21 19.18
CA PRO A 185 6.23 31.56 19.05
C PRO A 185 6.32 30.23 19.83
N SER A 186 5.35 29.92 20.68
CA SER A 186 5.26 28.65 21.40
C SER A 186 4.57 27.55 20.58
N VAL A 187 3.95 27.89 19.45
CA VAL A 187 3.32 26.95 18.50
C VAL A 187 4.26 26.75 17.32
N HIS A 188 4.60 25.49 17.04
CA HIS A 188 5.57 25.13 16.01
C HIS A 188 4.92 24.52 14.78
N GLY A 189 3.78 23.85 14.95
CA GLY A 189 2.97 23.31 13.86
C GLY A 189 1.50 23.65 14.03
N ILE A 190 0.82 23.85 12.91
CA ILE A 190 -0.62 24.09 12.84
C ILE A 190 -1.25 23.11 11.87
N LEU A 191 -2.39 22.57 12.28
CA LEU A 191 -3.22 21.67 11.49
C LEU A 191 -4.64 22.24 11.40
N VAL A 192 -5.18 22.34 10.19
CA VAL A 192 -6.62 22.54 9.99
C VAL A 192 -7.25 21.19 9.65
N GLN A 193 -8.11 20.66 10.53
CA GLN A 193 -8.72 19.36 10.31
C GLN A 193 -9.76 19.44 9.18
N LEU A 194 -9.51 18.71 8.09
CA LEU A 194 -10.40 18.57 6.95
C LEU A 194 -11.34 17.36 7.10
N PRO A 195 -12.48 17.34 6.38
CA PRO A 195 -13.02 18.44 5.58
C PRO A 195 -13.66 19.52 6.46
N LEU A 196 -13.59 20.78 6.03
CA LEU A 196 -14.39 21.86 6.62
C LEU A 196 -15.85 21.80 6.13
N PRO A 197 -16.79 22.44 6.85
CA PRO A 197 -18.13 22.71 6.35
C PRO A 197 -18.16 23.27 4.92
N GLN A 198 -19.15 22.87 4.12
CA GLN A 198 -19.22 23.20 2.68
C GLN A 198 -19.32 24.70 2.38
N ASN A 199 -19.80 25.49 3.35
CA ASN A 199 -19.94 26.94 3.23
C ASN A 199 -18.62 27.71 3.46
N LEU A 200 -17.52 27.01 3.75
CA LEU A 200 -16.20 27.62 3.99
C LEU A 200 -15.25 27.35 2.82
N ASP A 201 -14.42 28.34 2.51
CA ASP A 201 -13.40 28.20 1.47
C ASP A 201 -12.13 27.54 2.05
N ASN A 202 -11.99 26.25 1.77
CA ASN A 202 -10.81 25.46 2.17
C ASN A 202 -9.49 26.09 1.70
N GLU A 203 -9.42 26.55 0.45
CA GLU A 203 -8.17 27.06 -0.11
C GLU A 203 -7.79 28.37 0.56
N LYS A 204 -8.76 29.27 0.75
CA LYS A 204 -8.53 30.53 1.46
C LYS A 204 -8.04 30.30 2.89
N ILE A 205 -8.66 29.37 3.62
CA ILE A 205 -8.29 29.06 5.01
C ILE A 205 -6.90 28.41 5.08
N LEU A 206 -6.59 27.45 4.21
CA LEU A 206 -5.29 26.78 4.20
C LEU A 206 -4.16 27.72 3.77
N ASN A 207 -4.40 28.64 2.84
CA ASN A 207 -3.41 29.64 2.38
C ASN A 207 -3.05 30.69 3.45
N MET A 208 -3.80 30.78 4.54
CA MET A 208 -3.43 31.63 5.68
C MET A 208 -2.40 31.02 6.61
N LEU A 209 -2.13 29.71 6.51
CA LEU A 209 -1.09 29.08 7.31
C LEU A 209 0.28 29.62 6.89
N SER A 210 1.08 30.06 7.86
CA SER A 210 2.50 30.34 7.60
C SER A 210 3.16 29.04 7.12
N ILE A 211 3.97 29.15 6.06
CA ILE A 211 4.69 27.99 5.51
C ILE A 211 5.60 27.32 6.55
N GLU A 212 6.11 28.08 7.53
CA GLU A 212 6.94 27.57 8.62
C GLU A 212 6.20 26.72 9.63
N LYS A 213 4.86 26.84 9.69
CA LYS A 213 3.99 26.09 10.62
C LYS A 213 2.98 25.16 9.92
N ASP A 214 2.92 25.15 8.60
CA ASP A 214 2.09 24.25 7.79
C ASP A 214 2.63 22.81 7.80
N VAL A 215 2.49 22.13 8.94
CA VAL A 215 3.06 20.79 9.15
C VAL A 215 2.33 19.69 8.37
N ASP A 216 1.16 20.00 7.80
CA ASP A 216 0.46 19.14 6.84
C ASP A 216 0.98 19.31 5.40
N GLY A 217 1.79 20.34 5.12
CA GLY A 217 2.50 20.53 3.86
C GLY A 217 1.63 20.94 2.68
N PHE A 218 0.45 21.53 2.93
CA PHE A 218 -0.50 21.91 1.88
C PHE A 218 -0.25 23.28 1.27
N HIS A 219 0.63 24.09 1.88
CA HIS A 219 0.96 25.42 1.39
C HIS A 219 1.50 25.34 -0.05
N PRO A 220 1.03 26.19 -0.99
CA PRO A 220 1.44 26.12 -2.40
C PRO A 220 2.95 26.17 -2.63
N GLN A 221 3.68 26.89 -1.78
CA GLN A 221 5.15 26.93 -1.83
C GLN A 221 5.82 25.60 -1.46
N ASN A 222 5.26 24.81 -0.53
CA ASN A 222 5.74 23.45 -0.26
C ASN A 222 5.53 22.58 -1.51
N MET A 223 4.35 22.65 -2.13
CA MET A 223 4.06 21.92 -3.36
C MET A 223 4.95 22.35 -4.54
N GLY A 224 5.17 23.65 -4.72
CA GLY A 224 6.07 24.18 -5.75
C GLY A 224 7.51 23.75 -5.53
N ASN A 225 7.99 23.78 -4.29
CA ASN A 225 9.33 23.27 -3.96
C ASN A 225 9.44 21.76 -4.17
N LEU A 226 8.38 20.99 -3.91
CA LEU A 226 8.32 19.55 -4.19
C LEU A 226 8.36 19.27 -5.71
N ALA A 227 7.76 20.12 -6.54
CA ALA A 227 7.75 19.94 -7.99
C ALA A 227 9.09 20.31 -8.67
N ILE A 228 9.84 21.25 -8.10
CA ILE A 228 11.10 21.74 -8.69
C ILE A 228 12.26 20.84 -8.27
N GLN A 229 12.95 20.25 -9.26
CA GLN A 229 14.15 19.44 -9.01
C GLN A 229 15.25 20.26 -8.33
N GLY A 230 15.86 19.70 -7.28
CA GLY A 230 16.93 20.37 -6.51
C GLY A 230 16.43 21.35 -5.44
N LYS A 231 15.11 21.54 -5.30
CA LYS A 231 14.52 22.25 -4.16
C LYS A 231 13.94 21.26 -3.14
N GLU A 232 14.01 21.64 -1.87
CA GLU A 232 13.36 20.90 -0.79
C GLU A 232 12.22 21.71 -0.19
N PRO A 233 11.02 21.13 -0.04
CA PRO A 233 9.93 21.78 0.69
C PRO A 233 10.25 21.84 2.19
N LEU A 234 9.63 22.79 2.91
CA LEU A 234 9.76 22.81 4.37
C LEU A 234 9.04 21.62 5.00
N PHE A 235 7.92 21.22 4.39
CA PHE A 235 7.11 20.07 4.80
C PHE A 235 6.63 19.32 3.56
N ILE A 236 6.71 17.99 3.63
CA ILE A 236 6.08 17.09 2.65
C ILE A 236 4.74 16.65 3.24
N PRO A 237 3.64 16.61 2.44
CA PRO A 237 2.36 16.13 2.92
C PRO A 237 2.41 14.80 3.64
N CYS A 238 1.77 14.74 4.81
CA CYS A 238 1.92 13.65 5.78
C CYS A 238 1.59 12.27 5.20
N THR A 239 0.47 12.17 4.48
CA THR A 239 0.01 10.91 3.88
C THR A 239 0.96 10.41 2.77
N PRO A 240 1.29 11.20 1.74
CA PRO A 240 2.29 10.81 0.74
C PRO A 240 3.66 10.45 1.33
N LYS A 241 4.14 11.23 2.31
CA LYS A 241 5.37 10.91 3.02
C LYS A 241 5.28 9.56 3.71
N GLY A 242 4.16 9.29 4.40
CA GLY A 242 3.89 8.01 5.05
C GLY A 242 3.90 6.84 4.07
N CYS A 243 3.32 7.00 2.87
CA CYS A 243 3.38 5.99 1.82
C CYS A 243 4.81 5.68 1.36
N ILE A 244 5.64 6.71 1.15
CA ILE A 244 7.06 6.53 0.82
C ILE A 244 7.79 5.79 1.94
N GLU A 245 7.62 6.19 3.19
CA GLU A 245 8.25 5.54 4.34
C GLU A 245 7.85 4.05 4.45
N LEU A 246 6.59 3.73 4.18
CA LEU A 246 6.11 2.34 4.14
C LEU A 246 6.79 1.52 3.06
N LEU A 247 6.94 2.08 1.85
CA LEU A 247 7.62 1.41 0.75
C LEU A 247 9.10 1.17 1.10
N LEU A 248 9.80 2.21 1.57
CA LEU A 248 11.23 2.13 1.90
C LEU A 248 11.52 1.17 3.06
N ARG A 249 10.77 1.24 4.16
CA ARG A 249 10.95 0.34 5.32
C ARG A 249 10.48 -1.09 5.07
N SER A 250 9.74 -1.31 3.99
CA SER A 250 9.35 -2.64 3.54
C SER A 250 10.30 -3.19 2.46
N ASP A 251 11.45 -2.57 2.22
CA ASP A 251 12.42 -2.94 1.19
C ASP A 251 11.82 -2.98 -0.22
N VAL A 252 10.87 -2.09 -0.50
CA VAL A 252 10.29 -1.96 -1.85
C VAL A 252 11.14 -1.00 -2.67
N GLU A 253 11.77 -1.51 -3.71
CA GLU A 253 12.51 -0.71 -4.68
C GLU A 253 11.56 0.16 -5.52
N ILE A 254 11.67 1.49 -5.39
CA ILE A 254 10.86 2.46 -6.15
C ILE A 254 11.54 2.85 -7.47
N MET A 255 12.87 2.96 -7.46
CA MET A 255 13.67 3.42 -8.59
C MET A 255 13.43 2.54 -9.83
N GLY A 256 13.15 3.19 -10.97
CA GLY A 256 12.95 2.52 -12.26
C GLY A 256 11.64 1.73 -12.38
N LYS A 257 10.81 1.65 -11.32
CA LYS A 257 9.52 0.97 -11.37
C LYS A 257 8.45 1.80 -12.08
N LYS A 258 7.46 1.13 -12.66
CA LYS A 258 6.20 1.76 -13.07
C LYS A 258 5.29 1.92 -11.86
N ALA A 259 5.01 3.16 -11.48
CA ALA A 259 4.06 3.47 -10.42
C ALA A 259 2.76 4.03 -10.99
N VAL A 260 1.61 3.55 -10.50
CA VAL A 260 0.29 4.08 -10.84
C VAL A 260 -0.35 4.67 -9.60
N MET A 261 -0.71 5.95 -9.68
CA MET A 261 -1.46 6.67 -8.66
C MET A 261 -2.92 6.75 -9.09
N ILE A 262 -3.83 6.13 -8.34
CA ILE A 262 -5.28 6.25 -8.56
C ILE A 262 -5.81 7.34 -7.63
N GLY A 263 -6.22 8.46 -8.20
CA GLY A 263 -6.61 9.66 -7.47
C GLY A 263 -5.65 10.83 -7.71
N ARG A 264 -6.20 12.04 -7.83
CA ARG A 264 -5.46 13.26 -8.20
C ARG A 264 -5.72 14.45 -7.25
N SER A 265 -6.08 14.16 -6.00
CA SER A 265 -6.34 15.23 -5.02
C SER A 265 -5.08 16.06 -4.75
N ASN A 266 -5.28 17.32 -4.37
CA ASN A 266 -4.17 18.23 -4.05
C ASN A 266 -3.37 17.79 -2.81
N ILE A 267 -4.01 17.07 -1.89
CA ILE A 267 -3.43 16.69 -0.58
C ILE A 267 -2.77 15.30 -0.57
N VAL A 268 -3.12 14.42 -1.51
CA VAL A 268 -2.54 13.06 -1.61
C VAL A 268 -2.05 12.76 -3.02
N GLY A 269 -2.94 12.80 -4.01
CA GLY A 269 -2.62 12.30 -5.36
C GLY A 269 -1.47 13.05 -6.03
N LEU A 270 -1.56 14.37 -6.11
CA LEU A 270 -0.52 15.22 -6.69
C LEU A 270 0.83 15.11 -5.95
N PRO A 271 0.91 15.30 -4.61
CA PRO A 271 2.18 15.17 -3.89
C PRO A 271 2.77 13.76 -3.96
N MET A 272 1.95 12.71 -3.92
CA MET A 272 2.44 11.33 -4.09
C MET A 272 3.04 11.10 -5.47
N PHE A 273 2.41 11.62 -6.53
CA PHE A 273 2.96 11.58 -7.88
C PHE A 273 4.36 12.20 -7.95
N LEU A 274 4.52 13.41 -7.39
CA LEU A 274 5.79 14.11 -7.37
C LEU A 274 6.85 13.37 -6.54
N LEU A 275 6.48 12.77 -5.40
CA LEU A 275 7.41 11.98 -4.59
C LEU A 275 7.88 10.72 -5.32
N LEU A 276 6.97 9.95 -5.92
CA LEU A 276 7.34 8.77 -6.70
C LEU A 276 8.31 9.13 -7.84
N GLN A 277 8.05 10.25 -8.52
CA GLN A 277 8.94 10.79 -9.55
C GLN A 277 10.32 11.15 -8.97
N ARG A 278 10.39 11.82 -7.80
CA ARG A 278 11.66 12.12 -7.11
C ARG A 278 12.43 10.87 -6.70
N HIS A 279 11.72 9.80 -6.38
CA HIS A 279 12.30 8.46 -6.16
C HIS A 279 12.56 7.69 -7.46
N HIS A 280 12.57 8.38 -8.61
CA HIS A 280 12.94 7.87 -9.93
C HIS A 280 12.01 6.77 -10.48
N ALA A 281 10.74 6.74 -10.05
CA ALA A 281 9.73 5.92 -10.69
C ALA A 281 9.20 6.57 -11.98
N THR A 282 8.76 5.75 -12.94
CA THR A 282 7.91 6.21 -14.04
C THR A 282 6.47 6.21 -13.56
N VAL A 283 5.85 7.39 -13.44
CA VAL A 283 4.56 7.54 -12.74
C VAL A 283 3.43 7.88 -13.70
N THR A 284 2.28 7.22 -13.56
CA THR A 284 1.03 7.54 -14.26
C THR A 284 -0.08 7.85 -13.25
N ILE A 285 -0.88 8.89 -13.50
CA ILE A 285 -2.07 9.21 -12.69
C ILE A 285 -3.32 8.70 -13.40
N VAL A 286 -4.17 8.01 -12.66
CA VAL A 286 -5.51 7.58 -13.05
C VAL A 286 -6.55 8.35 -12.23
N HIS A 287 -7.63 8.80 -12.87
CA HIS A 287 -8.70 9.55 -12.22
C HIS A 287 -10.06 9.21 -12.84
N ALA A 288 -11.15 9.77 -12.30
CA ALA A 288 -12.53 9.45 -12.71
C ALA A 288 -12.81 9.60 -14.23
N PHE A 289 -12.09 10.48 -14.93
CA PHE A 289 -12.23 10.69 -16.38
C PHE A 289 -11.23 9.89 -17.24
N SER A 290 -10.43 9.00 -16.64
CA SER A 290 -9.49 8.17 -17.38
C SER A 290 -10.23 7.03 -18.06
N ASN A 291 -9.98 6.82 -19.35
CA ASN A 291 -10.51 5.67 -20.08
C ASN A 291 -9.75 4.40 -19.71
N ASN A 292 -10.46 3.29 -19.51
CA ASN A 292 -9.90 1.97 -19.17
C ASN A 292 -8.90 2.02 -18.00
N PRO A 293 -9.29 2.56 -16.82
CA PRO A 293 -8.39 2.75 -15.68
C PRO A 293 -7.76 1.45 -15.19
N ASP A 294 -8.47 0.34 -15.33
CA ASP A 294 -8.05 -1.02 -15.00
C ASP A 294 -6.91 -1.54 -15.88
N VAL A 295 -6.86 -1.13 -17.15
CA VAL A 295 -5.77 -1.49 -18.08
C VAL A 295 -4.48 -0.79 -17.65
N VAL A 296 -4.57 0.51 -17.34
CA VAL A 296 -3.42 1.30 -16.88
C VAL A 296 -2.91 0.77 -15.53
N ALA A 297 -3.82 0.48 -14.59
CA ALA A 297 -3.49 -0.09 -13.29
C ALA A 297 -2.72 -1.42 -13.40
N ARG A 298 -3.03 -2.25 -14.40
CA ARG A 298 -2.37 -3.55 -14.65
C ARG A 298 -0.90 -3.44 -15.09
N GLU A 299 -0.42 -2.25 -15.44
CA GLU A 299 1.00 -2.03 -15.74
C GLU A 299 1.86 -1.77 -14.50
N ALA A 300 1.22 -1.45 -13.36
CA ALA A 300 1.89 -0.97 -12.16
C ALA A 300 2.73 -2.05 -11.48
N ASP A 301 4.01 -1.76 -11.26
CA ASP A 301 4.81 -2.47 -10.27
C ASP A 301 4.44 -2.00 -8.84
N ILE A 302 4.09 -0.72 -8.71
CA ILE A 302 3.62 -0.10 -7.46
C ILE A 302 2.30 0.62 -7.75
N LEU A 303 1.22 0.23 -7.06
CA LEU A 303 -0.08 0.87 -7.17
C LEU A 303 -0.44 1.57 -5.86
N ILE A 304 -0.70 2.88 -5.93
CA ILE A 304 -1.18 3.68 -4.80
C ILE A 304 -2.64 4.08 -5.07
N ALA A 305 -3.57 3.67 -4.21
CA ALA A 305 -5.00 3.98 -4.34
C ALA A 305 -5.43 5.03 -3.31
N ALA A 306 -5.89 6.20 -3.78
CA ALA A 306 -6.42 7.30 -2.97
C ALA A 306 -7.59 8.01 -3.71
N ALA A 307 -8.51 7.21 -4.24
CA ALA A 307 -9.73 7.67 -4.90
C ALA A 307 -10.83 8.06 -3.90
N GLY A 308 -10.82 7.48 -2.68
CA GLY A 308 -11.91 7.64 -1.71
C GLY A 308 -13.19 6.94 -2.16
N VAL A 309 -13.05 5.75 -2.75
CA VAL A 309 -14.16 4.93 -3.24
C VAL A 309 -13.93 3.49 -2.79
N PRO A 310 -14.77 2.95 -1.88
CA PRO A 310 -14.52 1.64 -1.28
C PRO A 310 -14.50 0.52 -2.32
N ASN A 311 -13.49 -0.35 -2.25
CA ASN A 311 -13.32 -1.52 -3.11
C ASN A 311 -13.31 -1.23 -4.64
N LEU A 312 -12.98 0.00 -5.04
CA LEU A 312 -12.85 0.40 -6.45
C LEU A 312 -11.83 -0.47 -7.19
N VAL A 313 -10.65 -0.66 -6.61
CA VAL A 313 -9.57 -1.42 -7.24
C VAL A 313 -9.77 -2.90 -6.94
N ARG A 314 -10.14 -3.66 -7.97
CA ARG A 314 -10.33 -5.12 -7.89
C ARG A 314 -9.01 -5.86 -8.10
N GLY A 315 -8.93 -7.12 -7.67
CA GLY A 315 -7.72 -7.92 -7.88
C GLY A 315 -7.34 -8.08 -9.36
N SER A 316 -8.32 -8.04 -10.27
CA SER A 316 -8.10 -8.07 -11.72
C SER A 316 -7.43 -6.82 -12.29
N TRP A 317 -7.37 -5.72 -11.53
CA TRP A 317 -6.68 -4.49 -11.92
C TRP A 317 -5.18 -4.56 -11.63
N LEU A 318 -4.73 -5.55 -10.86
CA LEU A 318 -3.36 -5.62 -10.36
C LEU A 318 -2.48 -6.45 -11.30
N LYS A 319 -1.27 -5.95 -11.52
CA LYS A 319 -0.19 -6.77 -12.07
C LYS A 319 0.16 -7.86 -11.05
N PRO A 320 0.30 -9.14 -11.46
CA PRO A 320 0.83 -10.17 -10.58
C PRO A 320 2.18 -9.78 -10.00
N GLY A 321 2.30 -9.81 -8.67
CA GLY A 321 3.50 -9.38 -7.95
C GLY A 321 3.63 -7.88 -7.68
N ALA A 322 2.62 -7.05 -8.02
CA ALA A 322 2.63 -5.63 -7.68
C ALA A 322 2.68 -5.39 -6.17
N VAL A 323 3.24 -4.26 -5.76
CA VAL A 323 3.09 -3.71 -4.40
C VAL A 323 1.90 -2.76 -4.39
N VAL A 324 1.01 -2.91 -3.41
CA VAL A 324 -0.22 -2.12 -3.30
C VAL A 324 -0.23 -1.31 -2.01
N VAL A 325 -0.41 0.01 -2.13
CA VAL A 325 -0.64 0.90 -0.98
C VAL A 325 -2.04 1.48 -1.10
N ASP A 326 -2.89 1.10 -0.16
CA ASP A 326 -4.26 1.55 -0.04
C ASP A 326 -4.34 2.70 0.96
N VAL A 327 -4.55 3.90 0.44
CA VAL A 327 -4.69 5.15 1.20
C VAL A 327 -6.16 5.42 1.54
N GLY A 328 -7.10 4.76 0.86
CA GLY A 328 -8.53 4.95 1.06
C GLY A 328 -8.95 4.68 2.49
N THR A 329 -9.79 5.56 3.04
CA THR A 329 -10.40 5.36 4.36
C THR A 329 -11.87 5.72 4.29
N ASN A 330 -12.69 4.74 3.92
CA ASN A 330 -14.11 4.92 3.68
C ASN A 330 -14.89 4.36 4.88
N PRO A 331 -15.59 5.19 5.67
CA PRO A 331 -16.46 4.71 6.74
C PRO A 331 -17.70 4.06 6.13
N ILE A 332 -17.96 2.81 6.52
CA ILE A 332 -19.14 2.04 6.14
C ILE A 332 -19.87 1.65 7.42
N GLU A 333 -21.18 1.92 7.49
CA GLU A 333 -22.02 1.56 8.62
C GLU A 333 -21.88 0.07 8.96
N ASP A 334 -21.69 -0.20 10.25
CA ASP A 334 -21.47 -1.54 10.78
C ASP A 334 -21.99 -1.57 12.22
N GLU A 335 -23.20 -2.11 12.41
CA GLU A 335 -23.86 -2.17 13.72
C GLU A 335 -23.11 -3.06 14.72
N GLU A 336 -22.27 -3.98 14.24
CA GLU A 336 -21.45 -4.85 15.08
C GLU A 336 -20.15 -4.17 15.54
N SER A 337 -19.78 -3.05 14.91
CA SER A 337 -18.62 -2.25 15.30
C SER A 337 -18.90 -1.39 16.53
N GLU A 338 -17.93 -1.30 17.45
CA GLU A 338 -17.98 -0.44 18.65
C GLU A 338 -18.35 1.02 18.33
N HIS A 339 -17.98 1.50 17.14
CA HIS A 339 -18.22 2.88 16.72
C HIS A 339 -19.39 3.05 15.76
N GLY A 340 -20.12 1.97 15.45
CA GLY A 340 -21.22 1.94 14.48
C GLY A 340 -20.78 2.02 13.00
N TYR A 341 -19.47 1.96 12.75
CA TYR A 341 -18.89 1.90 11.40
C TYR A 341 -17.55 1.18 11.40
N ARG A 342 -17.15 0.69 10.23
CA ARG A 342 -15.79 0.19 9.94
C ARG A 342 -15.15 0.98 8.82
N LEU A 343 -13.83 0.99 8.77
CA LEU A 343 -13.07 1.62 7.68
C LEU A 343 -12.72 0.58 6.63
N ILE A 344 -13.06 0.86 5.37
CA ILE A 344 -12.69 0.04 4.21
C ILE A 344 -11.84 0.89 3.25
N GLY A 345 -10.82 0.28 2.69
CA GLY A 345 -9.93 0.91 1.72
C GLY A 345 -10.53 1.04 0.32
N ASP A 346 -9.78 1.66 -0.58
CA ASP A 346 -10.14 1.78 -1.99
C ASP A 346 -9.88 0.47 -2.77
N VAL A 347 -9.10 -0.44 -2.20
CA VAL A 347 -8.73 -1.73 -2.79
C VAL A 347 -9.56 -2.85 -2.16
N CYS A 348 -10.08 -3.76 -2.99
CA CYS A 348 -10.68 -4.99 -2.50
C CYS A 348 -9.57 -5.93 -1.97
N PHE A 349 -9.30 -5.81 -0.68
CA PHE A 349 -8.16 -6.44 0.00
C PHE A 349 -8.14 -7.96 -0.19
N GLU A 350 -9.29 -8.63 -0.07
CA GLU A 350 -9.41 -10.08 -0.20
C GLU A 350 -8.99 -10.57 -1.58
N GLU A 351 -9.29 -9.80 -2.62
CA GLU A 351 -8.85 -10.12 -3.99
C GLU A 351 -7.39 -9.77 -4.19
N ALA A 352 -6.98 -8.58 -3.75
CA ALA A 352 -5.65 -8.05 -3.97
C ALA A 352 -4.55 -8.88 -3.30
N VAL A 353 -4.79 -9.40 -2.09
CA VAL A 353 -3.84 -10.25 -1.36
C VAL A 353 -3.50 -11.54 -2.11
N ARG A 354 -4.30 -11.93 -3.11
CA ARG A 354 -4.05 -13.12 -3.94
C ARG A 354 -3.22 -12.85 -5.19
N VAL A 355 -2.93 -11.58 -5.49
CA VAL A 355 -2.27 -11.13 -6.73
C VAL A 355 -1.00 -10.32 -6.43
N ALA A 356 -1.07 -9.43 -5.44
CA ALA A 356 0.04 -8.58 -5.03
C ALA A 356 1.18 -9.37 -4.38
N SER A 357 2.41 -8.84 -4.43
CA SER A 357 3.53 -9.34 -3.63
C SER A 357 3.51 -8.77 -2.21
N ALA A 358 3.08 -7.52 -2.06
CA ALA A 358 2.88 -6.87 -0.76
C ALA A 358 1.71 -5.89 -0.81
N ILE A 359 1.01 -5.71 0.32
CA ILE A 359 -0.16 -4.85 0.42
C ILE A 359 -0.30 -4.21 1.80
N THR A 360 -0.69 -2.94 1.87
CA THR A 360 -1.08 -2.29 3.13
C THR A 360 -2.55 -2.61 3.47
N PRO A 361 -2.88 -2.96 4.72
CA PRO A 361 -4.26 -3.17 5.13
C PRO A 361 -4.99 -1.84 5.42
N VAL A 362 -6.32 -1.86 5.37
CA VAL A 362 -7.16 -0.78 5.89
C VAL A 362 -8.18 -1.40 6.86
N PRO A 363 -8.19 -0.99 8.15
CA PRO A 363 -7.24 -0.08 8.80
C PRO A 363 -5.85 -0.71 9.04
N GLY A 364 -4.90 0.09 9.54
CA GLY A 364 -3.58 -0.39 9.98
C GLY A 364 -2.43 -0.15 8.99
N GLY A 365 -2.71 0.29 7.77
CA GLY A 365 -1.71 0.68 6.77
C GLY A 365 -1.34 2.17 6.87
N VAL A 366 -1.87 2.98 5.95
CA VAL A 366 -1.43 4.38 5.77
C VAL A 366 -1.89 5.31 6.90
N GLY A 367 -3.08 5.10 7.48
CA GLY A 367 -3.64 5.98 8.51
C GLY A 367 -2.71 6.27 9.71
N PRO A 368 -2.16 5.23 10.38
CA PRO A 368 -1.16 5.41 11.45
C PRO A 368 0.08 6.20 11.01
N MET A 369 0.53 6.00 9.76
CA MET A 369 1.69 6.70 9.20
C MET A 369 1.41 8.18 8.99
N THR A 370 0.20 8.55 8.56
CA THR A 370 -0.19 9.96 8.44
C THR A 370 -0.02 10.70 9.77
N VAL A 371 -0.41 10.08 10.90
CA VAL A 371 -0.23 10.68 12.23
C VAL A 371 1.24 10.76 12.62
N ALA A 372 2.02 9.69 12.38
CA ALA A 372 3.46 9.70 12.66
C ALA A 372 4.20 10.79 11.86
N MET A 373 3.84 10.98 10.59
CA MET A 373 4.45 12.00 9.73
C MET A 373 4.06 13.43 10.12
N LEU A 374 2.84 13.65 10.62
CA LEU A 374 2.42 14.93 11.20
C LEU A 374 3.29 15.28 12.43
N LEU A 375 3.52 14.31 13.32
CA LEU A 375 4.40 14.50 14.47
C LEU A 375 5.84 14.76 14.03
N PHE A 376 6.34 14.00 13.05
CA PHE A 376 7.67 14.20 12.50
C PHE A 376 7.84 15.62 11.94
N ASN A 377 6.90 16.07 11.09
CA ASN A 377 6.95 17.41 10.51
C ASN A 377 6.91 18.48 11.60
N THR A 378 6.09 18.31 12.64
CA THR A 378 6.03 19.22 13.79
C THR A 378 7.33 19.24 14.60
N LEU A 379 7.98 18.08 14.79
CA LEU A 379 9.31 18.02 15.42
C LEU A 379 10.31 18.81 14.57
N GLN A 380 10.36 18.59 13.26
CA GLN A 380 11.28 19.32 12.37
C GLN A 380 11.02 20.84 12.38
N ALA A 381 9.76 21.26 12.43
CA ALA A 381 9.39 22.66 12.59
C ALA A 381 9.96 23.26 13.88
N ALA A 382 9.76 22.56 15.01
CA ALA A 382 10.29 22.97 16.30
C ALA A 382 11.82 23.02 16.31
N LYS A 383 12.49 22.00 15.77
CA LYS A 383 13.96 21.94 15.66
C LYS A 383 14.51 23.16 14.90
N ARG A 384 13.88 23.50 13.77
CA ARG A 384 14.27 24.66 12.95
C ARG A 384 14.12 25.99 13.70
N VAL A 385 12.97 26.22 14.34
CA VAL A 385 12.69 27.47 15.07
C VAL A 385 13.55 27.61 16.32
N LEU A 386 13.74 26.51 17.06
CA LEU A 386 14.51 26.48 18.31
C LEU A 386 16.02 26.27 18.09
N ARG A 387 16.45 26.11 16.83
CA ARG A 387 17.84 25.80 16.42
C ARG A 387 18.41 24.57 17.15
N PHE A 388 17.57 23.56 17.34
CA PHE A 388 17.97 22.27 17.90
C PHE A 388 18.46 21.34 16.77
N PRO A 389 19.66 20.74 16.90
CA PRO A 389 20.30 19.96 15.84
C PRO A 389 19.53 18.70 15.44
#